data_AF-A0A093C026-F1
#
_entry.id   AF-A0A093C026-F1
#
_cell.length_a   1.000
_cell.length_b   1.000
_cell.length_c   1.000
_cell.angle_alpha   90.00
_cell.angle_beta   90.00
_cell.angle_gamma   90.00
#
_symmetry.space_group_name_H-M   'P 1'
#
loop_
_entity.id
_entity.type
_entity.pdbx_description
1 polymer ?
#
loop_
_entity_poly.entity_id
_entity_poly.type
_entity_poly.pdbx_seq_one_letter_code
_entity_poly.pdbx_strand_id
1 'polypeptide(L)' 'LNLRKKFFTLRVVRQWNRLPREVVDAPSLEVFKARLDEALSNLV' A
#
# COMPACT_ATOMS: atom_id res chain seq x y z
N LEU A 1 -0.25 7.07 -21.17
CA LEU A 1 -0.36 7.23 -19.69
C LEU A 1 -0.47 5.90 -18.91
N ASN A 2 -1.14 4.86 -19.41
CA ASN A 2 -1.45 3.63 -18.66
C ASN A 2 -0.24 2.74 -18.31
N LEU A 3 0.84 2.77 -19.10
CA LEU A 3 2.04 1.97 -18.84
C LEU A 3 2.77 2.41 -17.56
N ARG A 4 2.83 3.73 -17.31
CA ARG A 4 3.48 4.32 -16.12
C ARG A 4 2.71 4.01 -14.84
N LYS A 5 1.36 3.99 -14.90
CA LYS A 5 0.49 3.56 -13.80
C LYS A 5 0.73 2.09 -13.45
N LYS A 6 0.70 1.19 -14.44
CA LYS A 6 0.98 -0.25 -14.23
C LYS A 6 2.39 -0.49 -13.66
N PHE A 7 3.40 0.18 -14.19
CA PHE A 7 4.77 0.08 -13.67
C PHE A 7 4.90 0.56 -12.22
N PHE A 8 4.22 1.64 -11.87
CA PHE A 8 4.21 2.17 -10.52
C PHE A 8 3.60 1.16 -9.54
N THR A 9 2.42 0.62 -9.86
CA THR A 9 1.77 -0.42 -9.04
C THR A 9 2.67 -1.65 -8.88
N LEU A 10 3.29 -2.13 -9.96
CA LEU A 10 4.18 -3.30 -9.90
C LEU A 10 5.45 -3.05 -9.09
N ARG A 11 6.03 -1.83 -9.12
CA ARG A 11 7.19 -1.48 -8.29
C ARG A 11 6.82 -1.38 -6.81
N VAL A 12 5.69 -0.74 -6.51
CA VAL A 12 5.21 -0.60 -5.13
C VAL A 12 4.92 -1.97 -4.54
N VAL A 13 4.13 -2.82 -5.21
CA VAL A 13 3.83 -4.17 -4.72
C VAL A 13 5.10 -5.00 -4.49
N ARG A 14 6.09 -4.92 -5.40
CA ARG A 14 7.34 -5.66 -5.27
C ARG A 14 8.24 -5.13 -4.14
N GLN A 15 8.19 -3.84 -3.87
CA GLN A 15 8.88 -3.23 -2.74
C GLN A 15 8.25 -3.64 -1.41
N TRP A 16 6.91 -3.65 -1.33
CA TRP A 16 6.17 -4.10 -0.16
C TRP A 16 6.44 -5.58 0.16
N ASN A 17 6.49 -6.44 -0.86
CA ASN A 17 6.85 -7.86 -0.68
C ASN A 17 8.32 -8.09 -0.24
N ARG A 18 9.17 -7.06 -0.33
CA ARG A 18 10.58 -7.11 0.07
C ARG A 18 10.84 -6.44 1.43
N LEU A 19 9.83 -5.82 2.04
CA LEU A 19 10.00 -5.18 3.33
C LEU A 19 9.95 -6.23 4.46
N PRO A 20 10.81 -6.09 5.49
CA PRO A 20 10.75 -6.91 6.69
C PRO A 20 9.38 -6.76 7.36
N ARG A 21 8.88 -7.85 7.94
CA ARG A 21 7.56 -7.89 8.57
C ARG A 21 7.45 -6.90 9.73
N GLU A 22 8.54 -6.62 10.45
CA GLU A 22 8.54 -5.61 11.52
C GLU A 22 8.32 -4.17 10.99
N VAL A 23 8.75 -3.89 9.76
CA VAL A 23 8.53 -2.58 9.11
C VAL A 23 7.10 -2.49 8.55
N VAL A 24 6.53 -3.63 8.15
CA VAL A 24 5.15 -3.75 7.64
C VAL A 24 4.11 -3.74 8.77
N ASP A 25 4.47 -4.20 9.96
CA ASP A 25 3.63 -4.21 11.17
C ASP A 25 3.93 -3.03 12.11
N ALA A 26 4.66 -2.02 11.63
CA ALA A 26 4.89 -0.81 12.40
C ALA A 26 3.54 -0.14 12.74
N PRO A 27 3.35 0.35 13.98
CA PRO A 27 2.08 0.96 14.41
C PRO A 27 1.58 2.07 13.50
N SER A 28 2.49 2.83 12.88
CA SER A 28 2.17 3.88 11.92
C SER A 28 1.63 3.35 10.58
N LEU A 29 2.08 2.17 10.13
CA LEU A 29 1.63 1.56 8.88
C LEU A 29 0.27 0.87 9.04
N GLU A 30 0.01 0.24 10.19
CA GLU A 30 -1.31 -0.30 10.54
C GLU A 30 -2.37 0.81 10.59
N VAL A 31 -2.06 1.94 11.24
CA VAL A 31 -2.94 3.12 11.24
C VAL A 31 -3.13 3.67 9.82
N PHE A 32 -2.09 3.67 8.99
CA PHE A 32 -2.19 4.09 7.59
C PHE A 32 -3.06 3.16 6.74
N LYS A 33 -2.93 1.84 6.90
CA LYS A 33 -3.78 0.83 6.24
C LYS A 33 -5.24 0.99 6.67
N ALA A 34 -5.50 1.13 7.98
CA ALA A 34 -6.86 1.32 8.50
C ALA A 34 -7.55 2.56 7.89
N ARG A 35 -6.81 3.68 7.78
CA ARG A 35 -7.33 4.90 7.13
C ARG A 35 -7.53 4.74 5.63
N LEU A 36 -6.70 3.92 4.96
CA LEU A 36 -6.87 3.59 3.55
C LEU A 36 -8.10 2.72 3.32
N ASP A 37 -8.29 1.69 4.13
CA ASP A 37 -9.46 0.79 4.05
C ASP A 37 -10.76 1.55 4.33
N GLU A 38 -10.76 2.46 5.31
CA GLU A 38 -11.89 3.36 5.57
C GLU A 38 -12.17 4.28 4.37
N ALA A 39 -11.14 4.92 3.80
CA ALA A 39 -11.31 5.79 2.63
C ALA A 39 -11.79 5.04 1.39
N LEU A 40 -11.36 3.79 1.19
CA LEU A 40 -11.82 2.92 0.10
C LEU A 40 -13.26 2.44 0.33
N SER A 41 -13.64 2.15 1.57
CA SER A 41 -15.02 1.82 1.93
C SER A 41 -15.98 2.99 1.71
N ASN A 42 -15.49 4.23 1.87
CA ASN A 42 -16.27 5.45 1.64
C ASN A 42 -16.35 5.85 0.15
N LEU A 43 -15.66 5.16 -0.76
CA LEU A 43 -15.68 5.41 -2.20
C LEU A 43 -16.69 4.49 -2.94
N VAL A 44 -17.34 3.56 -2.24
CA VAL A 44 -18.39 2.66 -2.76
C VAL A 44 -19.76 3.31 -2.70
#